data_AF-A0A8J8Q9U4-F1
#
_entry.id   AF-A0A8J8Q9U4-F1
#
_cell.length_a   1.000
_cell.length_b   1.000
_cell.length_c   1.000
_cell.angle_alpha   90.00
_cell.angle_beta   90.00
_cell.angle_gamma   90.00
#
_symmetry.space_group_name_H-M   'P 1'
#
loop_
_entity.id
_entity.type
_entity.pdbx_description
1 polymer ?
#
loop_
_entity_poly.entity_id
_entity_poly.type
_entity_poly.pdbx_seq_one_letter_code
_entity_poly.pdbx_strand_id
1 'polypeptide(L)'
;MISERTLLRLRAALDEWFVVVIVALLTLSLVGGWAAYGSVAAPDDEVEQQTVEVWSSTAGFDHGATVQEENEVFPAGSELSDRSVYFTEVSPELDATFRYGYDAPDGDVAVGVEAERVIRSVDDEDVEHWSVNETIAESDTRGLEPGEEHTTSFSVDVPETANESERIEDSLGGSAGSVETVVVVHVTVEGTIDGEPVDRVETYELALEPGGSTYAVDAPTAEQRTEERTEEVAAASTSGFLGSVAPVLLTLASICALGALVIARQNGTLAPSETELERVRERYEREEFDDWISRGSLPDDVRDRARIEVATLEDLVDVAIDCDRRVLEDERAGEYYVVDGESLYVYVPDALEAADGSVDRTPEETTLADGSGGESDDTDS
;
A
#
# COMPACT_ATOMS: atom_id res chain seq x y z
N MET A 1 0.84 -20.77 -34.06
CA MET A 1 0.00 -20.88 -35.28
C MET A 1 -1.44 -21.05 -34.82
N ILE A 2 -2.26 -20.01 -34.94
CA ILE A 2 -3.69 -20.10 -34.66
C ILE A 2 -4.32 -20.85 -35.85
N SER A 3 -5.05 -21.93 -35.61
CA SER A 3 -5.74 -22.67 -36.69
C SER A 3 -6.76 -21.77 -37.39
N GLU A 4 -6.93 -21.90 -38.72
CA GLU A 4 -7.93 -21.14 -39.50
C GLU A 4 -9.34 -21.25 -38.90
N ARG A 5 -9.66 -22.39 -38.29
CA ARG A 5 -10.88 -22.66 -37.51
C ARG A 5 -11.10 -21.64 -36.39
N THR A 6 -10.05 -21.33 -35.62
CA THR A 6 -10.11 -20.41 -34.48
C THR A 6 -10.24 -18.97 -34.95
N LEU A 7 -9.58 -18.60 -36.06
CA LEU A 7 -9.70 -17.27 -36.66
C LEU A 7 -11.09 -17.03 -37.24
N LEU A 8 -11.68 -18.01 -37.92
CA LEU A 8 -13.02 -17.91 -38.47
C LEU A 8 -14.10 -17.82 -37.38
N ARG A 9 -13.99 -18.65 -36.33
CA ARG A 9 -14.89 -18.56 -35.16
C ARG A 9 -14.76 -17.24 -34.43
N LEU A 10 -13.53 -16.72 -34.28
CA LEU A 10 -13.29 -15.42 -33.67
C LEU A 10 -13.87 -14.27 -34.50
N ARG A 11 -13.70 -14.31 -35.83
CA ARG A 11 -14.28 -13.32 -36.77
C ARG A 11 -15.81 -13.33 -36.74
N ALA A 12 -16.41 -14.52 -36.78
CA ALA A 12 -17.86 -14.68 -36.69
C ALA A 12 -18.42 -14.18 -35.34
N ALA A 13 -17.78 -14.54 -34.23
CA ALA A 13 -18.20 -14.08 -32.90
C ALA A 13 -18.02 -12.56 -32.73
N LEU A 14 -16.96 -11.97 -33.29
CA LEU A 14 -16.73 -10.52 -33.27
C LEU A 14 -17.76 -9.73 -34.09
N ASP A 15 -18.26 -10.31 -35.18
CA ASP A 15 -19.33 -9.69 -35.97
C ASP A 15 -20.70 -9.81 -35.27
N GLU A 16 -21.01 -10.98 -34.73
CA GLU A 16 -22.25 -11.24 -33.99
C GLU A 16 -22.35 -10.36 -32.71
N TRP A 17 -21.25 -10.26 -31.96
CA TRP A 17 -21.19 -9.49 -30.71
C TRP A 17 -20.59 -8.10 -30.89
N PHE A 18 -20.50 -7.60 -32.12
CA PHE A 18 -19.82 -6.35 -32.47
C PHE A 18 -20.21 -5.16 -31.58
N VAL A 19 -21.52 -4.97 -31.35
CA VAL A 19 -22.04 -3.88 -30.52
C VAL A 19 -21.60 -4.04 -29.06
N VAL A 20 -21.63 -5.27 -28.54
CA VAL A 20 -21.24 -5.58 -27.15
C VAL A 20 -19.75 -5.36 -26.94
N VAL A 21 -18.92 -5.76 -27.90
CA VAL A 21 -17.46 -5.54 -27.88
C VAL A 21 -17.12 -4.05 -27.93
N ILE A 22 -17.83 -3.26 -28.76
CA ILE A 22 -17.67 -1.79 -28.78
C ILE A 22 -18.01 -1.18 -27.43
N VAL A 23 -19.15 -1.55 -26.85
CA VAL A 23 -19.57 -1.03 -25.54
C VAL A 23 -18.53 -1.38 -24.47
N ALA A 24 -18.03 -2.62 -24.46
CA ALA A 24 -16.98 -3.04 -23.53
C ALA A 24 -15.69 -2.20 -23.69
N LEU A 25 -15.21 -1.99 -24.92
CA LEU A 25 -14.01 -1.18 -25.17
C LEU A 25 -14.20 0.30 -24.78
N LEU A 26 -15.38 0.86 -25.03
CA LEU A 26 -15.71 2.22 -24.59
C LEU A 26 -15.75 2.33 -23.07
N THR A 27 -16.32 1.35 -22.37
CA THR A 27 -16.32 1.32 -20.90
C THR A 27 -14.92 1.21 -20.33
N LEU A 28 -14.06 0.36 -20.90
CA LEU A 28 -12.65 0.24 -20.49
C LEU A 28 -11.89 1.55 -20.71
N SER A 29 -12.09 2.21 -21.86
CA SER A 29 -11.50 3.52 -22.14
C SER A 29 -11.96 4.58 -21.14
N LEU A 30 -13.24 4.57 -20.74
CA LEU A 30 -13.77 5.54 -19.78
C LEU A 30 -13.18 5.31 -18.38
N VAL A 31 -13.11 4.05 -17.94
CA VAL A 31 -12.51 3.67 -16.65
C VAL A 31 -11.03 4.02 -16.61
N GLY A 32 -10.28 3.69 -17.66
CA GLY A 32 -8.86 4.03 -17.75
C GLY A 32 -8.63 5.55 -17.78
N GLY A 33 -9.48 6.30 -18.48
CA GLY A 33 -9.39 7.75 -18.56
C GLY A 33 -9.71 8.44 -17.23
N TRP A 34 -10.72 7.95 -16.51
CA TRP A 34 -11.08 8.44 -15.19
C TRP A 34 -9.97 8.17 -14.16
N ALA A 35 -9.38 6.97 -14.17
CA ALA A 35 -8.25 6.63 -13.32
C ALA A 35 -7.00 7.49 -13.62
N ALA A 36 -6.70 7.71 -14.90
CA ALA A 36 -5.60 8.59 -15.32
C ALA A 36 -5.85 10.05 -14.90
N TYR A 37 -7.08 10.55 -15.03
CA TYR A 37 -7.45 11.90 -14.60
C TYR A 37 -7.27 12.08 -13.09
N GLY A 38 -7.71 11.11 -12.28
CA GLY A 38 -7.51 11.12 -10.83
C GLY A 38 -6.04 11.32 -10.45
N SER A 39 -5.14 10.57 -11.11
CA SER A 39 -3.70 10.65 -10.85
C SER A 39 -3.02 11.97 -11.23
N VAL A 40 -3.62 12.77 -12.12
CA VAL A 40 -3.05 14.06 -12.59
C VAL A 40 -3.74 15.26 -11.95
N ALA A 41 -5.04 15.16 -11.67
CA ALA A 41 -5.83 16.28 -11.15
C ALA A 41 -5.73 16.45 -9.64
N ALA A 42 -5.41 15.38 -8.91
CA ALA A 42 -5.13 15.40 -7.49
C ALA A 42 -3.94 14.47 -7.24
N PRO A 43 -2.70 14.94 -7.38
CA PRO A 43 -1.61 14.23 -6.72
C PRO A 43 -1.99 14.16 -5.24
N ASP A 44 -2.12 12.95 -4.70
CA ASP A 44 -2.19 12.77 -3.25
C ASP A 44 -0.83 13.23 -2.72
N ASP A 45 -0.75 14.52 -2.35
CA ASP A 45 0.34 15.06 -1.55
C ASP A 45 0.17 14.48 -0.13
N GLU A 46 0.46 13.19 0.01
CA GLU A 46 0.52 12.54 1.31
C GLU A 46 1.66 13.21 2.07
N VAL A 47 1.30 13.97 3.10
CA VAL A 47 2.25 14.49 4.09
C VAL A 47 2.28 13.50 5.24
N GLU A 48 3.48 13.02 5.57
CA GLU A 48 3.71 12.20 6.75
C GLU A 48 4.03 13.11 7.93
N GLN A 49 3.34 12.93 9.05
CA GLN A 49 3.68 13.61 10.30
C GLN A 49 4.81 12.84 10.97
N GLN A 50 5.92 13.52 11.25
CA GLN A 50 7.04 12.97 12.01
C GLN A 50 7.23 13.77 13.30
N THR A 51 7.26 13.08 14.43
CA THR A 51 7.67 13.68 15.71
C THR A 51 9.19 13.67 15.80
N VAL A 52 9.77 14.84 16.04
CA VAL A 52 11.20 15.05 16.25
C VAL A 52 11.44 15.65 17.64
N GLU A 53 12.49 15.21 18.31
CA GLU A 53 12.99 15.83 19.53
C GLU A 53 13.67 17.17 19.17
N VAL A 54 13.25 18.25 19.83
CA VAL A 54 13.82 19.60 19.62
C VAL A 54 14.97 19.84 20.58
N TRP A 55 14.76 19.51 21.85
CA TRP A 55 15.76 19.60 22.92
C TRP A 55 15.33 18.76 24.12
N SER A 56 16.25 18.52 25.05
CA SER A 56 15.93 17.87 26.33
C SER A 56 16.62 18.57 27.50
N SER A 57 15.97 18.63 28.67
CA SER A 57 16.61 18.96 29.94
C SER A 57 16.96 17.69 30.71
N THR A 58 18.06 17.73 31.45
CA THR A 58 18.45 16.70 32.41
C THR A 58 18.70 17.37 33.75
N ALA A 59 18.07 16.86 34.80
CA ALA A 59 18.30 17.33 36.15
C ALA A 59 18.36 16.18 37.15
N GLY A 60 19.03 16.40 38.27
CA GLY A 60 19.12 15.35 39.31
C GLY A 60 19.84 15.80 40.55
N PHE A 61 19.80 14.94 41.56
CA PHE A 61 20.44 15.15 42.85
C PHE A 61 21.56 14.16 43.07
N ASP A 62 22.70 14.66 43.52
CA ASP A 62 23.68 13.88 44.28
C ASP A 62 23.51 14.22 45.74
N HIS A 63 23.68 13.22 46.58
CA HIS A 63 23.59 13.45 48.01
C HIS A 63 24.55 12.57 48.79
N GLY A 64 24.95 13.09 49.94
CA GLY A 64 25.87 12.45 50.82
C GLY A 64 25.77 12.99 52.23
N ALA A 65 26.46 12.35 53.15
CA ALA A 65 26.56 12.82 54.51
C ALA A 65 27.96 12.56 55.02
N THR A 66 28.54 13.57 55.67
CA THR A 66 29.87 13.43 56.27
C THR A 66 29.73 12.85 57.67
N VAL A 67 30.52 11.81 57.97
CA VAL A 67 30.61 11.22 59.31
C VAL A 67 31.24 12.23 60.28
N GLN A 68 30.47 12.71 61.25
CA GLN A 68 30.92 13.73 62.22
C GLN A 68 31.44 13.08 63.52
N GLU A 69 30.97 11.88 63.87
CA GLU A 69 31.35 11.17 65.09
C GLU A 69 32.24 9.94 64.82
N GLU A 70 33.32 9.80 65.60
CA GLU A 70 34.22 8.64 65.51
C GLU A 70 33.50 7.36 65.95
N ASN A 71 33.58 6.32 65.12
CA ASN A 71 32.99 5.02 65.40
C ASN A 71 33.85 3.88 64.81
N GLU A 72 33.56 2.65 65.20
CA GLU A 72 34.35 1.47 64.78
C GLU A 72 34.20 1.11 63.29
N VAL A 73 33.14 1.61 62.62
CA VAL A 73 32.80 1.24 61.25
C VAL A 73 33.32 2.28 60.25
N PHE A 74 33.11 3.57 60.55
CA PHE A 74 33.45 4.69 59.70
C PHE A 74 34.33 5.69 60.46
N PRO A 75 35.53 6.02 59.96
CA PRO A 75 36.33 7.10 60.50
C PRO A 75 35.60 8.44 60.42
N ALA A 76 35.79 9.30 61.42
CA ALA A 76 35.32 10.68 61.35
C ALA A 76 35.90 11.41 60.12
N GLY A 77 35.07 12.19 59.44
CA GLY A 77 35.35 12.86 58.18
C GLY A 77 35.18 11.99 56.93
N SER A 78 34.71 10.74 57.06
CA SER A 78 34.39 9.92 55.89
C SER A 78 33.10 10.42 55.23
N GLU A 79 33.12 10.60 53.91
CA GLU A 79 31.93 10.91 53.13
C GLU A 79 31.16 9.63 52.79
N LEU A 80 29.88 9.60 53.12
CA LEU A 80 28.94 8.58 52.70
C LEU A 80 28.15 9.15 51.52
N SER A 81 28.31 8.62 50.31
CA SER A 81 27.66 9.17 49.11
C SER A 81 26.65 8.19 48.52
N ASP A 82 25.57 8.69 47.92
CA ASP A 82 24.55 7.94 47.16
C ASP A 82 23.98 6.72 47.90
N ARG A 83 23.61 6.91 49.17
CA ARG A 83 23.02 5.84 49.99
C ARG A 83 21.54 6.09 50.18
N SER A 84 20.73 5.06 50.03
CA SER A 84 19.30 5.14 50.37
C SER A 84 19.02 5.43 51.85
N VAL A 85 20.00 5.15 52.74
CA VAL A 85 19.88 5.34 54.19
C VAL A 85 21.23 5.76 54.79
N TYR A 86 21.16 6.74 55.70
CA TYR A 86 22.25 7.30 56.49
C TYR A 86 21.98 7.15 57.99
N PHE A 87 23.00 7.41 58.82
CA PHE A 87 22.91 7.30 60.28
C PHE A 87 22.75 8.69 60.91
N THR A 88 21.64 8.93 61.59
CA THR A 88 21.27 10.27 62.11
C THR A 88 22.28 10.80 63.13
N GLU A 89 22.74 9.96 64.07
CA GLU A 89 23.69 10.39 65.10
C GLU A 89 25.09 10.62 64.51
N VAL A 90 25.52 9.72 63.63
CA VAL A 90 26.90 9.68 63.11
C VAL A 90 27.13 10.67 61.97
N SER A 91 26.11 10.94 61.16
CA SER A 91 26.15 11.84 60.00
C SER A 91 24.85 12.67 59.93
N PRO A 92 24.64 13.62 60.86
CA PRO A 92 23.37 14.32 61.05
C PRO A 92 23.00 15.31 59.93
N GLU A 93 23.98 15.76 59.17
CA GLU A 93 23.82 16.72 58.08
C GLU A 93 23.82 15.98 56.74
N LEU A 94 22.74 16.14 55.97
CA LEU A 94 22.63 15.67 54.59
C LEU A 94 23.11 16.80 53.68
N ASP A 95 24.17 16.56 52.93
CA ASP A 95 24.68 17.42 51.88
C ASP A 95 24.11 16.96 50.53
N ALA A 96 23.54 17.87 49.76
CA ALA A 96 23.04 17.57 48.42
C ALA A 96 23.52 18.60 47.39
N THR A 97 23.68 18.15 46.15
CA THR A 97 23.96 19.00 44.99
C THR A 97 22.96 18.71 43.91
N PHE A 98 22.17 19.71 43.56
CA PHE A 98 21.28 19.68 42.42
C PHE A 98 22.06 20.09 41.17
N ARG A 99 21.87 19.34 40.08
CA ARG A 99 22.47 19.60 38.77
C ARG A 99 21.37 19.76 37.74
N TYR A 100 21.50 20.78 36.90
CA TYR A 100 20.61 21.03 35.77
C TYR A 100 21.43 21.31 34.52
N GLY A 101 21.08 20.66 33.42
CA GLY A 101 21.64 20.90 32.09
C GLY A 101 20.59 20.68 31.01
N TYR A 102 20.91 21.09 29.79
CA TYR A 102 20.05 20.85 28.64
C TYR A 102 20.89 20.53 27.40
N ASP A 103 20.32 19.73 26.50
CA ASP A 103 20.92 19.36 25.22
C ASP A 103 20.03 19.87 24.08
N ALA A 104 20.62 20.64 23.17
CA ALA A 104 19.97 21.25 22.04
C ALA A 104 21.02 21.58 20.95
N PRO A 105 20.62 21.76 19.68
CA PRO A 105 21.55 22.18 18.62
C PRO A 105 22.20 23.56 18.85
N ASP A 106 21.45 24.50 19.44
CA ASP A 106 21.85 25.87 19.76
C ASP A 106 20.98 26.40 20.91
N GLY A 107 21.52 27.27 21.75
CA GLY A 107 20.77 27.86 22.85
C GLY A 107 21.60 28.81 23.73
N ASP A 108 20.92 29.73 24.38
CA ASP A 108 21.45 30.61 25.42
C ASP A 108 20.32 30.88 26.40
N VAL A 109 20.46 30.37 27.63
CA VAL A 109 19.43 30.51 28.66
C VAL A 109 20.02 31.03 29.97
N ALA A 110 19.23 31.84 30.66
CA ALA A 110 19.40 32.12 32.07
C ALA A 110 18.68 31.03 32.87
N VAL A 111 19.37 30.50 33.87
CA VAL A 111 18.84 29.48 34.78
C VAL A 111 18.90 30.03 36.20
N GLY A 112 17.75 30.11 36.86
CA GLY A 112 17.62 30.39 38.28
C GLY A 112 17.21 29.12 39.02
N VAL A 113 17.91 28.78 40.09
CA VAL A 113 17.62 27.62 40.94
C VAL A 113 17.38 28.11 42.36
N GLU A 114 16.20 27.80 42.89
CA GLU A 114 15.83 28.02 44.28
C GLU A 114 15.50 26.67 44.93
N ALA A 115 16.16 26.34 46.04
CA ALA A 115 15.91 25.13 46.81
C ALA A 115 15.23 25.50 48.13
N GLU A 116 14.06 24.93 48.37
CA GLU A 116 13.24 25.15 49.56
C GLU A 116 13.08 23.85 50.33
N ARG A 117 13.39 23.86 51.63
CA ARG A 117 13.00 22.79 52.54
C ARG A 117 11.53 23.00 52.91
N VAL A 118 10.70 22.02 52.60
CA VAL A 118 9.27 22.03 52.90
C VAL A 118 8.97 20.93 53.91
N ILE A 119 8.42 21.33 55.06
CA ILE A 119 7.80 20.43 56.03
C ILE A 119 6.29 20.55 55.83
N ARG A 120 5.62 19.46 55.46
CA ARG A 120 4.18 19.45 55.18
C ARG A 120 3.49 18.26 55.81
N SER A 121 2.18 18.35 55.98
CA SER A 121 1.34 17.25 56.43
C SER A 121 0.29 16.95 55.38
N VAL A 122 0.29 15.70 54.90
CA VAL A 122 -0.60 15.21 53.82
C VAL A 122 -1.44 14.03 54.31
N ASP A 123 -2.66 13.86 53.80
CA ASP A 123 -3.46 12.67 54.07
C ASP A 123 -3.22 11.54 53.07
N ASP A 124 -3.95 10.43 53.23
CA ASP A 124 -3.88 9.26 52.33
C ASP A 124 -4.35 9.57 50.89
N GLU A 125 -4.95 10.74 50.65
CA GLU A 125 -5.40 11.23 49.33
C GLU A 125 -4.46 12.33 48.79
N ASP A 126 -3.26 12.50 49.38
CA ASP A 126 -2.25 13.52 49.07
C ASP A 126 -2.74 14.97 49.25
N VAL A 127 -3.78 15.18 50.07
CA VAL A 127 -4.29 16.51 50.37
C VAL A 127 -3.45 17.15 51.46
N GLU A 128 -2.78 18.25 51.12
CA GLU A 128 -2.02 19.05 52.08
C GLU A 128 -2.94 19.73 53.11
N HIS A 129 -2.71 19.45 54.38
CA HIS A 129 -3.37 20.10 55.51
C HIS A 129 -2.65 21.37 55.96
N TRP A 130 -1.32 21.35 55.91
CA TRP A 130 -0.45 22.48 56.20
C TRP A 130 0.93 22.26 55.60
N SER A 131 1.64 23.36 55.33
CA SER A 131 3.03 23.38 54.91
C SER A 131 3.78 24.57 55.51
N VAL A 132 5.07 24.38 55.75
CA VAL A 132 6.04 25.43 56.10
C VAL A 132 7.22 25.26 55.15
N ASN A 133 7.62 26.34 54.49
CA ASN A 133 8.74 26.39 53.56
C ASN A 133 9.85 27.29 54.10
N GLU A 134 11.09 26.91 53.82
CA GLU A 134 12.29 27.70 54.10
C GLU A 134 13.28 27.57 52.93
N THR A 135 13.65 28.68 52.32
CA THR A 135 14.69 28.71 51.28
C THR A 135 16.06 28.38 51.90
N ILE A 136 16.67 27.30 51.44
CA ILE A 136 17.96 26.80 51.95
C ILE A 136 19.12 27.07 50.98
N ALA A 137 18.84 27.27 49.69
CA ALA A 137 19.82 27.74 48.71
C ALA A 137 19.16 28.46 47.54
N GLU A 138 19.89 29.40 46.94
CA GLU A 138 19.50 30.11 45.72
C GLU A 138 20.77 30.34 44.87
N SER A 139 20.66 30.15 43.55
CA SER A 139 21.75 30.45 42.63
C SER A 139 21.22 30.75 41.23
N ASP A 140 21.90 31.64 40.50
CA ASP A 140 21.59 31.94 39.11
C ASP A 140 22.83 31.85 38.22
N THR A 141 22.60 31.50 36.96
CA THR A 141 23.56 31.65 35.88
C THR A 141 22.89 32.25 34.65
N ARG A 142 23.68 32.92 33.80
CA ARG A 142 23.22 33.54 32.55
C ARG A 142 24.07 33.05 31.41
N GLY A 143 23.42 32.73 30.28
CA GLY A 143 24.10 32.25 29.08
C GLY A 143 24.65 30.84 29.27
N LEU A 144 23.88 29.95 29.90
CA LEU A 144 24.18 28.53 29.94
C LEU A 144 24.03 27.97 28.52
N GLU A 145 25.10 27.46 27.94
CA GLU A 145 25.13 26.88 26.59
C GLU A 145 24.65 25.41 26.61
N PRO A 146 24.20 24.83 25.48
CA PRO A 146 23.83 23.42 25.42
C PRO A 146 25.00 22.51 25.79
N GLY A 147 24.75 21.50 26.63
CA GLY A 147 25.76 20.59 27.15
C GLY A 147 26.55 21.13 28.36
N GLU A 148 26.31 22.37 28.78
CA GLU A 148 26.80 22.88 30.07
C GLU A 148 25.83 22.54 31.21
N GLU A 149 26.36 22.52 32.43
CA GLU A 149 25.60 22.20 33.64
C GLU A 149 25.70 23.36 34.64
N HIS A 150 24.57 23.69 35.26
CA HIS A 150 24.51 24.57 36.42
C HIS A 150 24.29 23.72 37.67
N THR A 151 24.97 24.07 38.77
CA THR A 151 24.96 23.28 40.01
C THR A 151 24.60 24.15 41.20
N THR A 152 23.76 23.63 42.10
CA THR A 152 23.37 24.30 43.34
C THR A 152 23.53 23.32 44.49
N SER A 153 24.39 23.64 45.46
CA SER A 153 24.60 22.82 46.65
C SER A 153 23.83 23.38 47.85
N PHE A 154 23.27 22.48 48.67
CA PHE A 154 22.58 22.81 49.91
C PHE A 154 22.77 21.68 50.93
N SER A 155 22.52 21.98 52.20
CA SER A 155 22.62 21.00 53.28
C SER A 155 21.39 21.08 54.19
N VAL A 156 20.98 19.95 54.77
CA VAL A 156 19.84 19.84 55.69
C VAL A 156 20.28 19.15 56.97
N ASP A 157 20.12 19.81 58.12
CA ASP A 157 20.29 19.20 59.44
C ASP A 157 19.04 18.36 59.76
N VAL A 158 19.20 17.04 59.69
CA VAL A 158 18.10 16.08 59.82
C VAL A 158 17.53 16.07 61.25
N PRO A 159 18.35 16.01 62.33
CA PRO A 159 17.85 16.16 63.69
C PRO A 159 17.09 17.47 63.94
N GLU A 160 17.59 18.61 63.48
CA GLU A 160 16.92 19.90 63.65
C GLU A 160 15.57 19.91 62.95
N THR A 161 15.52 19.43 61.71
CA THR A 161 14.29 19.36 60.90
C THR A 161 13.24 18.44 61.53
N ALA A 162 13.66 17.29 62.07
CA ALA A 162 12.77 16.38 62.80
C ALA A 162 12.20 17.04 64.07
N ASN A 163 13.05 17.72 64.86
CA ASN A 163 12.61 18.46 66.04
C ASN A 163 11.66 19.63 65.71
N GLU A 164 11.88 20.29 64.57
CA GLU A 164 11.00 21.35 64.09
C GLU A 164 9.63 20.82 63.70
N SER A 165 9.59 19.71 62.97
CA SER A 165 8.36 18.99 62.60
C SER A 165 7.52 18.64 63.83
N GLU A 166 8.14 18.02 64.85
CA GLU A 166 7.46 17.67 66.11
C GLU A 166 6.90 18.92 66.83
N ARG A 167 7.64 20.03 66.85
CA ARG A 167 7.18 21.28 67.46
C ARG A 167 5.97 21.87 66.72
N ILE A 168 5.96 21.79 65.39
CA ILE A 168 4.83 22.25 64.57
C ILE A 168 3.60 21.40 64.90
N GLU A 169 3.72 20.07 64.89
CA GLU A 169 2.62 19.15 65.23
C GLU A 169 2.07 19.38 66.64
N ASP A 170 2.95 19.52 67.64
CA ASP A 170 2.56 19.82 69.02
C ASP A 170 1.81 21.15 69.12
N SER A 171 2.22 22.16 68.35
CA SER A 171 1.55 23.48 68.31
C SER A 171 0.14 23.41 67.73
N LEU A 172 -0.11 22.46 66.83
CA LEU A 172 -1.40 22.18 66.19
C LEU A 172 -2.27 21.23 67.01
N GLY A 173 -1.72 20.63 68.08
CA GLY A 173 -2.43 19.72 68.97
C GLY A 173 -2.45 18.26 68.48
N GLY A 174 -1.53 17.90 67.58
CA GLY A 174 -1.37 16.56 67.02
C GLY A 174 -1.19 16.56 65.49
N SER A 175 -0.95 15.37 64.93
CA SER A 175 -0.80 15.18 63.49
C SER A 175 -2.17 15.07 62.79
N ALA A 176 -2.31 15.77 61.67
CA ALA A 176 -3.43 15.61 60.74
C ALA A 176 -2.85 15.04 59.45
N GLY A 177 -2.84 13.72 59.30
CA GLY A 177 -2.13 13.03 58.22
C GLY A 177 -0.72 12.60 58.61
N SER A 178 0.11 12.39 57.59
CA SER A 178 1.53 12.05 57.69
C SER A 178 2.38 13.28 57.44
N VAL A 179 3.33 13.55 58.35
CA VAL A 179 4.28 14.65 58.16
C VAL A 179 5.46 14.18 57.31
N GLU A 180 5.74 14.95 56.27
CA GLU A 180 6.79 14.72 55.29
C GLU A 180 7.77 15.89 55.31
N THR A 181 9.04 15.59 55.07
CA THR A 181 10.06 16.60 54.76
C THR A 181 10.54 16.37 53.34
N VAL A 182 10.42 17.39 52.49
CA VAL A 182 10.90 17.36 51.11
C VAL A 182 11.73 18.60 50.83
N VAL A 183 12.78 18.49 50.02
CA VAL A 183 13.44 19.65 49.42
C VAL A 183 12.88 19.82 48.01
N VAL A 184 12.20 20.93 47.79
CA VAL A 184 11.63 21.29 46.49
C VAL A 184 12.60 22.24 45.81
N VAL A 185 13.04 21.88 44.61
CA VAL A 185 13.90 22.72 43.77
C VAL A 185 13.09 23.29 42.62
N HIS A 186 13.00 24.61 42.58
CA HIS A 186 12.39 25.39 41.51
C HIS A 186 13.48 25.84 40.54
N VAL A 187 13.39 25.39 39.28
CA VAL A 187 14.30 25.79 38.20
C VAL A 187 13.55 26.68 37.24
N THR A 188 13.93 27.95 37.18
CA THR A 188 13.41 28.91 36.20
C THR A 188 14.37 28.98 35.02
N VAL A 189 13.86 28.75 33.81
CA VAL A 189 14.64 28.75 32.57
C VAL A 189 14.08 29.81 31.64
N GLU A 190 14.87 30.83 31.36
CA GLU A 190 14.49 31.98 30.53
C GLU A 190 15.53 32.24 29.45
N GLY A 191 15.15 32.25 28.17
CA GLY A 191 16.11 32.52 27.09
C GLY A 191 15.64 32.05 25.73
N THR A 192 16.54 31.47 24.95
CA THR A 192 16.23 30.96 23.60
C THR A 192 16.91 29.61 23.40
N ILE A 193 16.17 28.62 22.90
CA ILE A 193 16.68 27.29 22.52
C ILE A 193 16.26 27.06 21.07
N ASP A 194 17.22 26.72 20.20
CA ASP A 194 17.05 26.56 18.74
C ASP A 194 16.28 27.73 18.06
N GLY A 195 16.51 28.96 18.54
CA GLY A 195 15.85 30.17 18.03
C GLY A 195 14.42 30.41 18.55
N GLU A 196 13.87 29.50 19.37
CA GLU A 196 12.55 29.65 20.00
C GLU A 196 12.67 30.17 21.45
N PRO A 197 11.88 31.17 21.85
CA PRO A 197 11.93 31.70 23.22
C PRO A 197 11.40 30.67 24.22
N VAL A 198 12.12 30.51 25.33
CA VAL A 198 11.71 29.67 26.46
C VAL A 198 11.57 30.53 27.72
N ASP A 199 10.49 30.30 28.46
CA ASP A 199 10.19 30.87 29.78
C ASP A 199 9.34 29.82 30.51
N ARG A 200 9.99 29.03 31.37
CA ARG A 200 9.35 27.91 32.07
C ARG A 200 9.92 27.76 33.47
N VAL A 201 9.09 27.20 34.35
CA VAL A 201 9.49 26.79 35.70
C VAL A 201 9.32 25.28 35.79
N GLU A 202 10.39 24.61 36.17
CA GLU A 202 10.44 23.18 36.43
C GLU A 202 10.59 22.92 37.93
N THR A 203 10.04 21.81 38.40
CA THR A 203 10.12 21.42 39.82
C THR A 203 10.66 20.01 39.95
N TYR A 204 11.52 19.82 40.95
CA TYR A 204 12.14 18.56 41.32
C TYR A 204 12.10 18.41 42.84
N GLU A 205 11.90 17.20 43.34
CA GLU A 205 11.77 16.93 44.77
C GLU A 205 12.82 15.89 45.22
N LEU A 206 13.38 16.13 46.41
CA LEU A 206 14.15 15.17 47.19
C LEU A 206 13.40 14.92 48.49
N ALA A 207 12.97 13.69 48.74
CA ALA A 207 12.27 13.32 49.96
C ALA A 207 13.24 12.87 51.06
N LEU A 208 13.00 13.33 52.28
CA LEU A 208 13.78 13.01 53.47
C LEU A 208 12.85 12.41 54.54
N GLU A 209 13.16 11.20 54.98
CA GLU A 209 12.37 10.48 55.98
C GLU A 209 13.20 10.20 57.25
N PRO A 210 13.02 10.99 58.33
CA PRO A 210 13.68 10.74 59.60
C PRO A 210 13.15 9.48 60.30
N GLY A 211 14.02 8.53 60.62
CA GLY A 211 13.71 7.25 61.28
C GLY A 211 14.31 7.07 62.68
N GLY A 212 14.60 8.18 63.38
CA GLY A 212 15.24 8.18 64.70
C GLY A 212 16.75 7.94 64.63
N SER A 213 17.19 6.67 64.51
CA SER A 213 18.63 6.33 64.43
C SER A 213 19.22 6.45 63.02
N THR A 214 18.36 6.44 62.01
CA THR A 214 18.71 6.55 60.60
C THR A 214 17.75 7.51 59.91
N TYR A 215 18.11 7.99 58.73
CA TYR A 215 17.18 8.69 57.84
C TYR A 215 17.32 8.16 56.42
N ALA A 216 16.20 8.05 55.72
CA ALA A 216 16.16 7.64 54.32
C ALA A 216 16.08 8.87 53.41
N VAL A 217 16.67 8.74 52.22
CA VAL A 217 16.65 9.76 51.19
C VAL A 217 16.17 9.12 49.90
N ASP A 218 15.17 9.73 49.28
CA ASP A 218 14.70 9.39 47.94
C ASP A 218 14.87 10.61 47.05
N ALA A 219 15.71 10.48 46.02
CA ALA A 219 16.01 11.55 45.09
C ALA A 219 16.31 10.97 43.69
N PRO A 220 15.75 11.54 42.61
CA PRO A 220 16.12 11.14 41.27
C PRO A 220 17.57 11.54 40.97
N THR A 221 18.42 10.55 40.67
CA THR A 221 19.83 10.81 40.28
C THR A 221 19.92 11.54 38.93
N ALA A 222 19.03 11.20 37.99
CA ALA A 222 18.90 11.86 36.71
C ALA A 222 17.49 11.66 36.16
N GLU A 223 16.76 12.75 35.97
CA GLU A 223 15.49 12.81 35.26
C GLU A 223 15.70 13.60 33.97
N GLN A 224 15.31 13.01 32.84
CA GLN A 224 15.36 13.65 31.53
C GLN A 224 13.95 14.02 31.10
N ARG A 225 13.77 15.25 30.62
CA ARG A 225 12.51 15.74 30.03
C ARG A 225 12.78 16.18 28.60
N THR A 226 11.97 15.67 27.67
CA THR A 226 12.14 15.91 26.23
C THR A 226 11.03 16.81 25.71
N GLU A 227 11.40 17.81 24.91
CA GLU A 227 10.45 18.60 24.12
C GLU A 227 10.38 18.08 22.68
N GLU A 228 9.18 17.72 22.26
CA GLU A 228 8.90 17.15 20.95
C GLU A 228 8.15 18.14 20.05
N ARG A 229 8.46 18.12 18.75
CA ARG A 229 7.76 18.88 17.70
C ARG A 229 7.28 17.94 16.61
N THR A 230 6.06 18.17 16.13
CA THR A 230 5.54 17.47 14.95
C THR A 230 5.87 18.27 13.71
N GLU A 231 6.58 17.66 12.76
CA GLU A 231 6.88 18.22 11.45
C GLU A 231 6.16 17.46 10.33
N GLU A 232 5.71 18.18 9.31
CA GLU A 232 5.14 17.60 8.09
C GLU A 232 6.28 17.32 7.10
N VAL A 233 6.56 16.05 6.84
CA VAL A 233 7.54 15.62 5.85
C VAL A 233 6.80 15.12 4.61
N ALA A 234 7.26 15.54 3.42
CA ALA A 234 6.71 15.05 2.16
C ALA A 234 6.88 13.53 2.08
N ALA A 235 5.79 12.76 1.99
CA ALA A 235 5.88 11.32 1.85
C ALA A 235 6.67 10.99 0.58
N ALA A 236 7.59 10.05 0.68
CA ALA A 236 8.26 9.52 -0.49
C ALA A 236 7.20 8.83 -1.36
N SER A 237 6.76 9.51 -2.42
CA SER A 237 5.70 9.04 -3.30
C SER A 237 6.14 7.74 -3.97
N THR A 238 5.72 6.61 -3.41
CA THR A 238 5.97 5.27 -3.97
C THR A 238 4.94 4.97 -5.06
N SER A 239 4.54 5.98 -5.83
CA SER A 239 3.77 5.79 -7.06
C SER A 239 4.73 5.30 -8.13
N GLY A 240 5.07 4.01 -8.07
CA GLY A 240 5.92 3.37 -9.06
C GLY A 240 5.35 3.57 -10.47
N PHE A 241 6.22 3.58 -11.47
CA PHE A 241 5.89 3.78 -12.90
C PHE A 241 4.65 3.00 -13.39
N LEU A 242 4.37 1.84 -12.80
CA LEU A 242 3.20 1.01 -13.09
C LEU A 242 1.85 1.64 -12.65
N GLY A 243 1.81 2.43 -11.58
CA GLY A 243 0.59 3.08 -11.08
C GLY A 243 0.09 4.21 -11.98
N SER A 244 1.00 4.99 -12.57
CA SER A 244 0.65 6.12 -13.44
C SER A 244 0.52 5.75 -14.92
N VAL A 245 1.32 4.80 -15.43
CA VAL A 245 1.36 4.50 -16.88
C VAL A 245 0.34 3.45 -17.31
N ALA A 246 -0.03 2.52 -16.43
CA ALA A 246 -1.02 1.48 -16.73
C ALA A 246 -2.38 2.00 -17.21
N PRO A 247 -3.03 3.00 -16.56
CA PRO A 247 -4.32 3.51 -17.03
C PRO A 247 -4.21 4.20 -18.39
N VAL A 248 -3.11 4.91 -18.67
CA VAL A 248 -2.86 5.55 -19.98
C VAL A 248 -2.69 4.50 -21.07
N LEU A 249 -1.91 3.45 -20.84
CA LEU A 249 -1.74 2.37 -21.82
C LEU A 249 -3.05 1.62 -22.08
N LEU A 250 -3.87 1.39 -21.06
CA LEU A 250 -5.17 0.73 -21.19
C LEU A 250 -6.14 1.55 -22.06
N THR A 251 -6.18 2.88 -21.89
CA THR A 251 -7.01 3.75 -22.76
C THR A 251 -6.53 3.73 -24.21
N LEU A 252 -5.23 3.90 -24.45
CA LEU A 252 -4.66 3.88 -25.81
C LEU A 252 -4.89 2.53 -26.50
N ALA A 253 -4.68 1.41 -25.79
CA ALA A 253 -4.94 0.08 -26.32
C ALA A 253 -6.41 -0.12 -26.67
N SER A 254 -7.33 0.37 -25.84
CA SER A 254 -8.78 0.28 -26.08
C SER A 254 -9.20 1.08 -27.31
N ILE A 255 -8.66 2.29 -27.50
CA ILE A 255 -8.93 3.15 -28.67
C ILE A 255 -8.37 2.50 -29.94
N CYS A 256 -7.14 1.98 -29.90
CA CYS A 256 -6.53 1.26 -31.03
C CYS A 256 -7.35 0.03 -31.42
N ALA A 257 -7.81 -0.76 -30.45
CA ALA A 257 -8.66 -1.92 -30.68
C ALA A 257 -10.02 -1.52 -31.31
N LEU A 258 -10.62 -0.43 -30.84
CA LEU A 258 -11.86 0.12 -31.40
C LEU A 258 -11.66 0.54 -32.87
N GLY A 259 -10.56 1.25 -33.16
CA GLY A 259 -10.22 1.67 -34.52
C GLY A 259 -9.98 0.49 -35.46
N ALA A 260 -9.22 -0.52 -35.00
CA ALA A 260 -8.99 -1.74 -35.77
C ALA A 260 -10.29 -2.50 -36.07
N LEU A 261 -11.20 -2.58 -35.10
CA LEU A 261 -12.50 -3.24 -35.24
C LEU A 261 -13.41 -2.51 -36.25
N VAL A 262 -13.43 -1.17 -36.22
CA VAL A 262 -14.18 -0.35 -37.19
C VAL A 262 -13.62 -0.49 -38.61
N ILE A 263 -12.29 -0.45 -38.77
CA ILE A 263 -11.63 -0.64 -40.07
C ILE A 263 -11.92 -2.05 -40.61
N ALA A 264 -11.84 -3.08 -39.76
CA ALA A 264 -12.12 -4.46 -40.15
C ALA A 264 -13.58 -4.65 -40.62
N ARG A 265 -14.54 -3.94 -40.00
CA ARG A 265 -15.95 -3.92 -40.42
C ARG A 265 -16.13 -3.22 -41.77
N GLN A 266 -15.53 -2.04 -41.95
CA GLN A 266 -15.63 -1.29 -43.20
C GLN A 266 -15.04 -2.07 -44.39
N ASN A 267 -13.96 -2.81 -44.17
CA ASN A 267 -13.32 -3.62 -45.20
C ASN A 267 -14.02 -4.96 -45.46
N GLY A 268 -15.16 -5.25 -44.80
CA GLY A 268 -15.90 -6.51 -44.97
C GLY A 268 -15.16 -7.75 -44.45
N THR A 269 -14.08 -7.56 -43.70
CA THR A 269 -13.22 -8.66 -43.23
C THR A 269 -13.73 -9.35 -41.96
N LEU A 270 -14.81 -8.86 -41.34
CA LEU A 270 -15.37 -9.49 -40.13
C LEU A 270 -16.32 -10.64 -40.44
N ALA A 271 -17.17 -10.51 -41.46
CA ALA A 271 -18.08 -11.58 -41.87
C ALA A 271 -17.33 -12.58 -42.77
N PRO A 272 -17.23 -13.87 -42.41
CA PRO A 272 -16.80 -14.91 -43.35
C PRO A 272 -17.79 -15.01 -44.51
N SER A 273 -17.29 -15.12 -45.74
CA SER A 273 -18.18 -15.31 -46.90
C SER A 273 -18.81 -16.72 -46.91
N GLU A 274 -20.00 -16.86 -47.49
CA GLU A 274 -20.70 -18.16 -47.60
C GLU A 274 -19.81 -19.21 -48.29
N THR A 275 -19.07 -18.81 -49.32
CA THR A 275 -18.13 -19.66 -50.06
C THR A 275 -16.92 -20.11 -49.23
N GLU A 276 -16.49 -19.34 -48.23
CA GLU A 276 -15.42 -19.75 -47.31
C GLU A 276 -15.91 -20.76 -46.28
N LEU A 277 -17.16 -20.61 -45.80
CA LEU A 277 -17.78 -21.57 -44.88
C LEU A 277 -18.05 -22.91 -45.56
N GLU A 278 -18.48 -22.89 -46.82
CA GLU A 278 -18.79 -24.08 -47.61
C GLU A 278 -17.54 -24.91 -47.93
N ARG A 279 -16.44 -24.28 -48.37
CA ARG A 279 -15.14 -24.97 -48.55
C ARG A 279 -14.60 -25.59 -47.25
N VAL A 280 -14.85 -24.95 -46.12
CA VAL A 280 -14.45 -25.49 -44.81
C VAL A 280 -15.35 -26.67 -44.45
N ARG A 281 -16.64 -26.65 -44.78
CA ARG A 281 -17.56 -27.78 -44.53
C ARG A 281 -17.22 -29.01 -45.37
N GLU A 282 -17.02 -28.85 -46.68
CA GLU A 282 -16.69 -29.96 -47.60
C GLU A 282 -15.39 -30.67 -47.20
N ARG A 283 -14.35 -29.91 -46.83
CA ARG A 283 -13.07 -30.49 -46.39
C ARG A 283 -13.22 -31.31 -45.12
N TYR A 284 -14.15 -30.93 -44.24
CA TYR A 284 -14.40 -31.64 -43.00
C TYR A 284 -15.22 -32.91 -43.19
N GLU A 285 -16.23 -32.91 -44.07
CA GLU A 285 -16.98 -34.13 -44.41
C GLU A 285 -16.02 -35.20 -44.96
N ARG A 286 -15.06 -34.81 -45.81
CA ARG A 286 -14.01 -35.73 -46.27
C ARG A 286 -13.07 -36.20 -45.16
N GLU A 287 -12.70 -35.34 -44.21
CA GLU A 287 -11.86 -35.72 -43.05
C GLU A 287 -12.59 -36.70 -42.11
N GLU A 288 -13.92 -36.57 -41.97
CA GLU A 288 -14.73 -37.43 -41.10
C GLU A 288 -14.77 -38.89 -41.59
N PHE A 289 -14.76 -39.11 -42.91
CA PHE A 289 -14.85 -40.43 -43.53
C PHE A 289 -13.50 -41.00 -44.01
N ASP A 290 -12.36 -40.41 -43.64
CA ASP A 290 -11.02 -40.83 -44.11
C ASP A 290 -10.72 -42.31 -43.80
N ASP A 291 -11.26 -42.84 -42.69
CA ASP A 291 -11.13 -44.25 -42.31
C ASP A 291 -11.82 -45.23 -43.30
N TRP A 292 -12.83 -44.75 -44.03
CA TRP A 292 -13.65 -45.53 -44.97
C TRP A 292 -13.25 -45.31 -46.44
N ILE A 293 -12.51 -44.25 -46.71
CA ILE A 293 -12.08 -43.86 -48.06
C ILE A 293 -10.67 -44.41 -48.34
N SER A 294 -10.41 -44.80 -49.57
CA SER A 294 -9.09 -45.21 -50.04
C SER A 294 -8.81 -44.66 -51.41
N ARG A 295 -7.55 -44.35 -51.68
CA ARG A 295 -7.15 -43.76 -52.95
C ARG A 295 -6.87 -44.85 -53.96
N GLY A 296 -7.46 -44.76 -55.14
CA GLY A 296 -7.29 -45.76 -56.19
C GLY A 296 -7.92 -45.36 -57.51
N SER A 297 -7.39 -45.91 -58.61
CA SER A 297 -7.92 -45.67 -59.96
C SER A 297 -8.77 -46.84 -60.42
N LEU A 298 -9.98 -46.56 -60.93
CA LEU A 298 -10.83 -47.59 -61.56
C LEU A 298 -10.30 -47.97 -62.96
N PRO A 299 -10.10 -49.28 -63.25
CA PRO A 299 -9.85 -49.76 -64.61
C PRO A 299 -11.04 -49.47 -65.54
N ASP A 300 -10.76 -49.25 -66.83
CA ASP A 300 -11.78 -48.88 -67.82
C ASP A 300 -12.93 -49.90 -67.91
N ASP A 301 -12.64 -51.20 -67.79
CA ASP A 301 -13.64 -52.28 -67.80
C ASP A 301 -14.66 -52.21 -66.65
N VAL A 302 -14.34 -51.50 -65.56
CA VAL A 302 -15.21 -51.30 -64.40
C VAL A 302 -16.08 -50.05 -64.58
N ARG A 303 -15.62 -49.07 -65.36
CA ARG A 303 -16.35 -47.82 -65.63
C ARG A 303 -17.55 -48.01 -66.54
N ASP A 304 -17.53 -49.03 -67.38
CA ASP A 304 -18.64 -49.39 -68.28
C ASP A 304 -19.80 -50.11 -67.58
N ARG A 305 -19.74 -50.29 -66.25
CA ARG A 305 -20.81 -50.88 -65.43
C ARG A 305 -22.01 -49.96 -65.26
N ALA A 306 -23.12 -50.50 -64.75
CA ALA A 306 -24.32 -49.71 -64.50
C ALA A 306 -24.05 -48.66 -63.40
N ARG A 307 -23.97 -47.39 -63.81
CA ARG A 307 -23.71 -46.24 -62.94
C ARG A 307 -24.96 -45.84 -62.16
N ILE A 308 -24.82 -45.67 -60.84
CA ILE A 308 -25.84 -45.17 -59.93
C ILE A 308 -25.24 -43.95 -59.22
N GLU A 309 -25.85 -42.79 -59.39
CA GLU A 309 -25.39 -41.56 -58.73
C GLU A 309 -26.04 -41.43 -57.35
N VAL A 310 -25.21 -41.10 -56.36
CA VAL A 310 -25.65 -40.83 -54.99
C VAL A 310 -25.40 -39.37 -54.66
N ALA A 311 -26.30 -38.80 -53.85
CA ALA A 311 -26.36 -37.36 -53.65
C ALA A 311 -25.29 -36.83 -52.70
N THR A 312 -24.80 -37.64 -51.76
CA THR A 312 -23.82 -37.22 -50.75
C THR A 312 -22.69 -38.24 -50.58
N LEU A 313 -21.55 -37.77 -50.08
CA LEU A 313 -20.44 -38.64 -49.70
C LEU A 313 -20.83 -39.60 -48.56
N GLU A 314 -21.67 -39.14 -47.63
CA GLU A 314 -22.21 -39.95 -46.53
C GLU A 314 -23.03 -41.13 -47.08
N ASP A 315 -23.95 -40.88 -48.01
CA ASP A 315 -24.74 -41.95 -48.66
C ASP A 315 -23.83 -42.95 -49.39
N LEU A 316 -22.74 -42.47 -50.01
CA LEU A 316 -21.78 -43.36 -50.66
C LEU A 316 -21.02 -44.24 -49.66
N VAL A 317 -20.67 -43.70 -48.49
CA VAL A 317 -20.03 -44.45 -47.41
C VAL A 317 -20.99 -45.49 -46.83
N ASP A 318 -22.26 -45.14 -46.63
CA ASP A 318 -23.28 -46.08 -46.17
C ASP A 318 -23.43 -47.25 -47.14
N VAL A 319 -23.45 -47.00 -48.46
CA VAL A 319 -23.43 -48.05 -49.48
C VAL A 319 -22.16 -48.91 -49.39
N ALA A 320 -21.00 -48.30 -49.14
CA ALA A 320 -19.76 -49.05 -48.95
C ALA A 320 -19.84 -49.99 -47.74
N ILE A 321 -20.43 -49.54 -46.64
CA ILE A 321 -20.63 -50.32 -45.43
C ILE A 321 -21.59 -51.49 -45.69
N ASP A 322 -22.74 -51.22 -46.32
CA ASP A 322 -23.75 -52.25 -46.62
C ASP A 322 -23.24 -53.34 -47.57
N CYS A 323 -22.36 -52.96 -48.51
CA CYS A 323 -21.76 -53.88 -49.48
C CYS A 323 -20.46 -54.55 -48.98
N ASP A 324 -19.98 -54.24 -47.76
CA ASP A 324 -18.67 -54.66 -47.23
C ASP A 324 -17.53 -54.33 -48.23
N ARG A 325 -17.51 -53.06 -48.64
CA ARG A 325 -16.56 -52.44 -49.57
C ARG A 325 -15.98 -51.17 -48.97
N ARG A 326 -15.00 -50.58 -49.66
CA ARG A 326 -14.44 -49.25 -49.35
C ARG A 326 -14.80 -48.27 -50.44
N VAL A 327 -14.93 -47.00 -50.07
CA VAL A 327 -15.06 -45.90 -51.03
C VAL A 327 -13.69 -45.67 -51.67
N LEU A 328 -13.64 -45.62 -53.00
CA LEU A 328 -12.46 -45.32 -53.78
C LEU A 328 -12.50 -43.87 -54.26
N GLU A 329 -11.53 -43.07 -53.82
CA GLU A 329 -11.30 -41.70 -54.29
C GLU A 329 -10.35 -41.75 -55.48
N ASP A 330 -10.82 -41.32 -56.66
CA ASP A 330 -9.98 -41.13 -57.84
C ASP A 330 -9.48 -39.69 -57.89
N GLU A 331 -8.25 -39.45 -57.45
CA GLU A 331 -7.64 -38.12 -57.41
C GLU A 331 -7.53 -37.46 -58.80
N ARG A 332 -7.65 -38.21 -59.92
CA ARG A 332 -7.57 -37.64 -61.27
C ARG A 332 -8.91 -37.05 -61.73
N ALA A 333 -10.01 -37.69 -61.34
CA ALA A 333 -11.36 -37.27 -61.69
C ALA A 333 -12.02 -36.44 -60.57
N GLY A 334 -11.53 -36.56 -59.33
CA GLY A 334 -12.14 -35.95 -58.15
C GLY A 334 -13.48 -36.59 -57.75
N GLU A 335 -13.77 -37.76 -58.29
CA GLU A 335 -14.99 -38.53 -58.05
C GLU A 335 -14.73 -39.67 -57.05
N TYR A 336 -15.79 -40.07 -56.34
CA TYR A 336 -15.76 -41.15 -55.35
C TYR A 336 -16.62 -42.31 -55.83
N TYR A 337 -16.14 -43.53 -55.62
CA TYR A 337 -16.74 -44.74 -56.18
C TYR A 337 -16.90 -45.87 -55.17
N VAL A 338 -18.00 -46.61 -55.27
CA VAL A 338 -18.13 -47.94 -54.64
C VAL A 338 -18.51 -48.96 -55.70
N VAL A 339 -17.74 -50.05 -55.76
CA VAL A 339 -17.92 -51.11 -56.76
C VAL A 339 -18.52 -52.33 -56.08
N ASP A 340 -19.74 -52.69 -56.46
CA ASP A 340 -20.38 -53.94 -56.00
C ASP A 340 -21.05 -54.69 -57.15
N GLY A 341 -20.59 -55.91 -57.42
CA GLY A 341 -21.07 -56.72 -58.54
C GLY A 341 -21.01 -55.99 -59.89
N GLU A 342 -22.16 -55.85 -60.55
CA GLU A 342 -22.31 -55.16 -61.85
C GLU A 342 -22.72 -53.69 -61.72
N SER A 343 -22.81 -53.17 -60.49
CA SER A 343 -23.21 -51.79 -60.18
C SER A 343 -22.00 -50.96 -59.73
N LEU A 344 -21.99 -49.69 -60.17
CA LEU A 344 -20.99 -48.69 -59.82
C LEU A 344 -21.70 -47.49 -59.19
N TYR A 345 -21.53 -47.29 -57.88
CA TYR A 345 -22.07 -46.13 -57.19
C TYR A 345 -21.07 -44.97 -57.25
N VAL A 346 -21.55 -43.76 -57.58
CA VAL A 346 -20.70 -42.59 -57.83
C VAL A 346 -21.21 -41.38 -57.08
N TYR A 347 -20.31 -40.68 -56.39
CA TYR A 347 -20.53 -39.35 -55.85
C TYR A 347 -19.58 -38.35 -56.53
N VAL A 348 -20.14 -37.27 -57.05
CA VAL A 348 -19.40 -36.16 -57.67
C VAL A 348 -19.61 -34.91 -56.80
N PRO A 349 -18.55 -34.33 -56.23
CA PRO A 349 -18.67 -33.07 -55.49
C PRO A 349 -19.23 -31.93 -56.36
N ASP A 350 -20.09 -31.08 -55.78
CA ASP A 350 -20.73 -29.94 -56.48
C ASP A 350 -19.71 -28.99 -57.16
N ALA A 351 -18.52 -28.84 -56.59
CA ALA A 351 -17.43 -28.04 -57.16
C ALA A 351 -16.91 -28.57 -58.50
N LEU A 352 -17.06 -29.88 -58.78
CA LEU A 352 -16.71 -30.52 -60.05
C LEU A 352 -17.87 -30.49 -61.05
N GLU A 353 -19.11 -30.62 -60.58
CA GLU A 353 -20.31 -30.43 -61.43
C GLU A 353 -20.37 -29.01 -62.02
N ALA A 354 -20.01 -28.00 -61.22
CA ALA A 354 -19.93 -26.61 -61.68
C ALA A 354 -18.83 -26.38 -62.73
N ALA A 355 -17.78 -27.21 -62.77
CA ALA A 355 -16.70 -27.11 -63.73
C ALA A 355 -17.05 -27.76 -65.09
N ASP A 356 -17.74 -28.91 -65.07
CA ASP A 356 -18.13 -29.65 -66.29
C ASP A 356 -19.37 -29.04 -67.00
N GLY A 357 -20.24 -28.35 -66.26
CA GLY A 357 -21.40 -27.62 -66.80
C GLY A 357 -21.09 -26.32 -67.58
N SER A 358 -19.82 -25.96 -67.77
CA SER A 358 -19.40 -24.68 -68.37
C SER A 358 -19.15 -24.71 -69.89
N VAL A 359 -19.42 -25.83 -70.57
CA VAL A 359 -19.38 -25.91 -72.05
C VAL A 359 -20.80 -25.93 -72.62
N ASP A 360 -21.11 -24.88 -73.38
CA ASP A 360 -22.28 -24.65 -74.24
C ASP A 360 -23.55 -24.07 -73.60
N ARG A 361 -23.63 -22.73 -73.59
CA ARG A 361 -24.73 -21.96 -74.19
C ARG A 361 -24.46 -20.46 -74.11
N THR A 362 -24.06 -19.87 -75.24
CA THR A 362 -24.25 -18.44 -75.52
C THR A 362 -25.71 -18.22 -75.92
N PRO A 363 -26.43 -17.26 -75.32
CA PRO A 363 -27.57 -16.67 -75.99
C PRO A 363 -27.35 -15.18 -76.29
N GLU A 364 -27.77 -14.85 -77.50
CA GLU A 364 -27.81 -13.54 -78.14
C GLU A 364 -28.53 -12.43 -77.35
N GLU A 365 -27.93 -11.24 -77.46
CA GLU A 365 -28.51 -9.92 -77.65
C GLU A 365 -30.06 -9.79 -77.70
N THR A 366 -30.61 -8.92 -76.85
CA THR A 366 -31.72 -8.02 -77.25
C THR A 366 -31.69 -6.73 -76.42
N THR A 367 -31.55 -5.65 -77.18
CA THR A 367 -31.68 -4.23 -76.84
C THR A 367 -33.13 -3.83 -76.58
N LEU A 368 -33.36 -2.87 -75.69
CA LEU A 368 -34.46 -1.88 -75.78
C LEU A 368 -34.08 -0.64 -74.96
N ALA A 369 -34.17 0.53 -75.59
CA ALA A 369 -33.86 1.86 -75.06
C ALA A 369 -35.14 2.68 -74.84
N ASP A 370 -34.95 3.90 -74.30
CA ASP A 370 -35.87 5.07 -74.24
C ASP A 370 -36.69 5.22 -72.94
N GLY A 371 -36.78 6.35 -72.24
CA GLY A 371 -36.25 7.71 -72.42
C GLY A 371 -36.99 8.71 -71.50
N SER A 372 -36.35 9.87 -71.27
CA SER A 372 -36.95 11.23 -71.11
C SER A 372 -37.41 11.80 -69.74
N GLY A 373 -36.86 13.00 -69.47
CA GLY A 373 -37.48 14.15 -68.76
C GLY A 373 -37.07 14.33 -67.29
N GLY A 374 -36.54 15.47 -66.80
CA GLY A 374 -36.32 16.80 -67.34
C GLY A 374 -36.24 17.82 -66.18
N GLU A 375 -35.20 18.66 -66.21
CA GLU A 375 -35.11 20.10 -65.82
C GLU A 375 -35.64 20.59 -64.44
N SER A 376 -34.75 21.13 -63.57
CA SER A 376 -34.41 22.57 -63.34
C SER A 376 -35.35 23.25 -62.30
N ASP A 377 -35.00 24.17 -61.42
CA ASP A 377 -33.86 25.09 -61.26
C ASP A 377 -33.90 25.70 -59.84
N ASP A 378 -32.92 26.58 -59.56
CA ASP A 378 -32.92 27.72 -58.61
C ASP A 378 -32.27 27.56 -57.20
N THR A 379 -30.93 27.64 -57.19
CA THR A 379 -30.09 28.77 -56.67
C THR A 379 -30.87 30.04 -56.25
N ASP A 380 -30.53 30.87 -55.25
CA ASP A 380 -29.23 31.39 -54.82
C ASP A 380 -29.41 32.21 -53.51
N SER A 381 -28.31 32.27 -52.74
CA SER A 381 -27.81 33.32 -51.82
C SER A 381 -28.67 33.92 -50.71
#